data_AF-A0A9X4QPC3-F1
#
_entry.id   AF-A0A9X4QPC3-F1
#
_cell.length_a   1.000
_cell.length_b   1.000
_cell.length_c   1.000
_cell.angle_alpha   90.00
_cell.angle_beta   90.00
_cell.angle_gamma   90.00
#
_symmetry.space_group_name_H-M   'P 1'
#
loop_
_entity.id
_entity.type
_entity.pdbx_description
1 polymer ?
#
loop_
_entity_poly.entity_id
_entity_poly.type
_entity_poly.pdbx_seq_one_letter_code
_entity_poly.pdbx_strand_id
1 'polypeptide(L)'
;MEPTLYEHEWLFVNKVAYELGTPKAGDVVILKDPSEGPDKKKFLVKRIIGVPGDTIEGRGGQLYVNGELRVEPYTDSPIEDGDFGPVKVEDGKYFIMGDNRRLGASKDSRTFGEVPKSLLLGRTEFIMWPIVRWKSL
;
A
#
# COMPACT_ATOMS: atom_id res chain seq x y z
N MET A 1 -8.57 -3.71 -0.39
CA MET A 1 -7.92 -2.49 0.14
C MET A 1 -8.89 -1.82 1.10
N GLU A 2 -9.68 -2.61 1.84
CA GLU A 2 -10.74 -2.08 2.69
C GLU A 2 -10.13 -1.33 3.88
N PRO A 3 -10.75 -0.23 4.35
CA PRO A 3 -12.03 0.34 3.90
C PRO A 3 -11.93 1.26 2.66
N THR A 4 -10.73 1.56 2.17
CA THR A 4 -10.52 2.50 1.05
C THR A 4 -11.10 1.98 -0.26
N LEU A 5 -10.94 0.68 -0.54
CA LEU A 5 -11.43 0.04 -1.76
C LEU A 5 -11.82 -1.41 -1.49
N TYR A 6 -13.08 -1.73 -1.77
CA TYR A 6 -13.72 -3.04 -1.65
C TYR A 6 -13.55 -3.88 -2.92
N GLU A 7 -13.75 -5.19 -2.79
CA GLU A 7 -13.79 -6.06 -3.96
C GLU A 7 -14.88 -5.63 -4.95
N HIS A 8 -14.59 -5.76 -6.25
CA HIS A 8 -15.46 -5.36 -7.37
C HIS A 8 -15.70 -3.85 -7.58
N GLU A 9 -15.04 -2.97 -6.82
CA GLU A 9 -15.04 -1.53 -7.13
C GLU A 9 -14.11 -1.22 -8.31
N TRP A 10 -14.55 -0.30 -9.18
CA TRP A 10 -13.80 0.09 -10.37
C TRP A 10 -12.76 1.17 -10.02
N LEU A 11 -11.51 0.92 -10.41
CA LEU A 11 -10.42 1.89 -10.29
C LEU A 11 -10.15 2.56 -11.63
N PHE A 12 -10.19 3.89 -11.66
CA PHE A 12 -9.63 4.64 -12.77
C PHE A 12 -8.14 4.89 -12.52
N VAL A 13 -7.33 4.53 -13.50
CA VAL A 13 -5.87 4.54 -13.39
C VAL A 13 -5.34 5.63 -14.31
N ASN A 14 -4.76 6.67 -13.71
CA ASN A 14 -4.03 7.67 -14.49
C ASN A 14 -2.59 7.18 -14.68
N LYS A 15 -2.33 6.53 -15.82
CA LYS A 15 -0.98 6.06 -16.18
C LYS A 15 -0.03 7.21 -16.51
N VAL A 16 -0.54 8.32 -17.05
CA VAL A 16 0.25 9.48 -17.47
C VAL A 16 0.87 10.20 -16.26
N ALA A 17 0.18 10.17 -15.11
CA ALA A 17 0.67 10.78 -13.87
C ALA A 17 2.03 10.20 -13.39
N TYR A 18 2.38 8.95 -13.73
CA TYR A 18 3.68 8.37 -13.34
C TYR A 18 4.80 8.53 -14.35
N GLU A 19 4.50 8.79 -15.62
CA GLU A 19 5.58 9.16 -16.54
C GLU A 19 6.14 10.56 -16.22
N LEU A 20 5.39 11.37 -15.47
CA LEU A 20 5.73 12.76 -15.12
C LEU A 20 6.12 12.96 -13.64
N GLY A 21 5.96 11.96 -12.77
CA GLY A 21 6.15 12.12 -11.31
C GLY A 21 6.75 10.91 -10.59
N THR A 22 7.54 11.17 -9.55
CA THR A 22 8.06 10.12 -8.65
C THR A 22 6.98 9.74 -7.62
N PRO A 23 6.63 8.45 -7.46
CA PRO A 23 5.68 7.99 -6.45
C PRO A 23 6.07 8.43 -5.04
N LYS A 24 5.09 8.81 -4.22
CA LYS A 24 5.30 9.37 -2.88
C LYS A 24 4.61 8.53 -1.82
N ALA A 25 5.06 8.68 -0.58
CA ALA A 25 4.37 8.10 0.58
C ALA A 25 2.89 8.55 0.60
N GLY A 26 2.00 7.61 0.86
CA GLY A 26 0.55 7.79 0.85
C GLY A 26 -0.12 7.53 -0.50
N ASP A 27 0.61 7.46 -1.61
CA ASP A 27 0.02 7.15 -2.92
C ASP A 27 -0.56 5.74 -2.95
N VAL A 28 -1.76 5.60 -3.51
CA VAL A 28 -2.33 4.29 -3.85
C VAL A 28 -1.93 3.96 -5.29
N VAL A 29 -1.38 2.77 -5.47
CA VAL A 29 -0.70 2.36 -6.69
C VAL A 29 -1.16 0.99 -7.15
N ILE A 30 -1.18 0.82 -8.47
CA ILE A 30 -1.25 -0.50 -9.07
C ILE A 30 0.16 -0.97 -9.36
N LEU A 31 0.46 -2.20 -8.95
CA LEU A 31 1.73 -2.84 -9.24
C LEU A 31 1.52 -4.22 -9.84
N LYS A 32 2.51 -4.71 -10.57
CA LYS A 32 2.61 -6.15 -10.87
C LYS A 32 2.89 -6.90 -9.56
N ASP A 33 2.22 -8.02 -9.34
CA ASP A 33 2.46 -8.85 -8.15
C ASP A 33 3.91 -9.36 -8.19
N PRO A 34 4.77 -8.97 -7.23
CA PRO A 34 6.17 -9.37 -7.20
C PRO A 34 6.37 -10.79 -6.65
N SER A 35 5.31 -11.41 -6.11
CA SER A 35 5.41 -12.76 -5.53
C SER A 35 5.51 -13.85 -6.59
N GLU A 36 5.94 -15.03 -6.15
CA GLU A 36 5.93 -16.27 -6.91
C GLU A 36 4.96 -17.29 -6.29
N GLY A 37 4.52 -18.26 -7.09
CA GLY A 37 3.64 -19.35 -6.64
C GLY A 37 2.22 -19.31 -7.19
N PRO A 38 1.37 -20.29 -6.80
CA PRO A 38 0.04 -20.50 -7.39
C PRO A 38 -0.94 -19.34 -7.13
N ASP A 39 -0.78 -18.62 -6.02
CA ASP A 39 -1.65 -17.50 -5.64
C ASP A 39 -1.17 -16.14 -6.18
N LYS A 40 -0.26 -16.15 -7.17
CA LYS A 40 0.23 -14.94 -7.83
C LYS A 40 -0.91 -14.30 -8.62
N LYS A 41 -1.19 -13.03 -8.31
CA LYS A 41 -2.15 -12.23 -9.07
C LYS A 41 -1.42 -11.51 -10.21
N LYS A 42 -2.15 -11.08 -11.24
CA LYS A 42 -1.54 -10.26 -12.32
C LYS A 42 -1.13 -8.87 -11.81
N PHE A 43 -2.00 -8.26 -11.00
CA PHE A 43 -1.81 -6.94 -10.43
C PHE A 43 -2.29 -6.91 -8.98
N LEU A 44 -1.71 -6.02 -8.19
CA LEU A 44 -2.13 -5.67 -6.84
C LEU A 44 -2.41 -4.17 -6.77
N VAL A 45 -3.29 -3.78 -5.85
CA VAL A 45 -3.51 -2.39 -5.45
C VAL A 45 -3.04 -2.26 -4.01
N LYS A 46 -2.14 -1.32 -3.75
CA LYS A 46 -1.52 -1.10 -2.43
C LYS A 46 -1.20 0.38 -2.23
N ARG A 47 -0.98 0.78 -0.98
CA ARG A 47 -0.51 2.13 -0.63
C ARG A 47 0.98 2.12 -0.39
N ILE A 48 1.68 3.14 -0.89
CA ILE A 48 3.09 3.39 -0.58
C ILE A 48 3.18 3.87 0.86
N ILE A 49 3.92 3.13 1.67
CA ILE A 49 4.17 3.43 3.08
C ILE A 49 5.55 4.05 3.26
N GLY A 50 6.56 3.46 2.61
CA GLY A 50 7.95 3.94 2.64
C GLY A 50 8.48 4.19 1.24
N VAL A 51 9.24 5.27 1.08
CA VAL A 51 9.99 5.63 -0.13
C VAL A 51 11.48 5.35 0.09
N PRO A 52 12.33 5.40 -0.96
CA PRO A 52 13.77 5.20 -0.81
C PRO A 52 14.38 5.99 0.34
N GLY A 53 15.13 5.30 1.21
CA GLY A 53 15.76 5.88 2.38
C GLY A 53 14.92 5.87 3.66
N ASP A 54 13.62 5.56 3.62
CA ASP A 54 12.83 5.42 4.85
C ASP A 54 13.19 4.14 5.63
N THR A 55 13.00 4.14 6.94
CA THR A 55 13.01 2.93 7.77
C THR A 55 11.59 2.63 8.24
N ILE A 56 11.06 1.45 7.94
CA ILE A 56 9.68 1.05 8.26
C ILE A 56 9.68 -0.05 9.32
N GLU A 57 8.88 0.14 10.37
CA GLU A 57 8.74 -0.81 11.47
C GLU A 57 7.27 -0.93 11.86
N GLY A 58 6.78 -2.15 12.03
CA GLY A 58 5.50 -2.42 12.67
C GLY A 58 5.75 -2.94 14.08
N ARG A 59 5.23 -2.25 15.10
CA ARG A 59 5.42 -2.62 16.50
C ARG A 59 4.15 -2.39 17.31
N GLY A 60 3.67 -3.43 18.00
CA GLY A 60 2.49 -3.34 18.87
C GLY A 60 1.22 -2.93 18.11
N GLY A 61 1.08 -3.40 16.87
CA GLY A 61 -0.05 -3.06 16.00
C GLY A 61 0.01 -1.65 15.39
N GLN A 62 1.08 -0.91 15.61
CA GLN A 62 1.28 0.45 15.11
C GLN A 62 2.40 0.50 14.07
N LEU A 63 2.28 1.42 13.12
CA LEU A 63 3.30 1.67 12.10
C LEU A 63 4.22 2.82 12.53
N TYR A 64 5.52 2.61 12.40
CA TYR A 64 6.55 3.62 12.58
C TYR A 64 7.31 3.83 11.28
N VAL A 65 7.57 5.09 10.94
CA VAL A 65 8.37 5.50 9.78
C VAL A 65 9.49 6.40 10.29
N ASN A 66 10.73 6.01 10.03
CA ASN A 66 11.93 6.67 10.56
C ASN A 66 11.93 6.81 12.09
N GLY A 67 11.32 5.83 12.80
CA GLY A 67 11.20 5.82 14.26
C GLY A 67 10.03 6.64 14.81
N GLU A 68 9.31 7.38 13.97
CA GLU A 68 8.15 8.18 14.37
C GLU A 68 6.85 7.42 14.13
N LEU A 69 5.92 7.48 15.09
CA LEU A 69 4.60 6.87 14.96
C LEU A 69 3.83 7.52 13.80
N ARG A 70 3.41 6.71 12.83
CA ARG A 70 2.64 7.16 11.67
C ARG A 70 1.16 7.09 11.98
N VAL A 71 0.46 8.22 11.87
CA VAL A 71 -1.01 8.25 11.88
C VAL A 71 -1.54 7.81 10.52
N GLU A 72 -2.45 6.84 10.52
CA GLU A 72 -3.00 6.18 9.32
C GLU A 72 -4.54 6.28 9.29
N PRO A 73 -5.12 7.42 8.88
CA PRO A 73 -6.57 7.64 8.92
C PRO A 73 -7.36 6.78 7.90
N TYR A 74 -6.65 6.02 7.05
CA TYR A 74 -7.22 5.17 6.01
C TYR A 74 -7.37 3.69 6.43
N THR A 75 -6.94 3.33 7.64
CA THR A 75 -7.13 1.97 8.19
C THR A 75 -8.26 1.97 9.23
N ASP A 76 -8.94 0.85 9.38
CA ASP A 76 -10.01 0.64 10.38
C ASP A 76 -9.59 -0.29 11.52
N SER A 77 -8.35 -0.76 11.48
CA SER A 77 -7.78 -1.80 12.35
C SER A 77 -6.28 -1.52 12.58
N PRO A 78 -5.73 -1.95 13.73
CA PRO A 78 -4.29 -2.01 13.93
C PRO A 78 -3.67 -3.05 13.00
N ILE A 79 -2.33 -3.10 12.93
CA ILE A 79 -1.61 -4.19 12.26
C ILE A 79 -1.80 -5.48 13.07
N GLU A 80 -2.55 -6.44 12.53
CA GLU A 80 -2.82 -7.72 13.20
C GLU A 80 -1.86 -8.84 12.77
N ASP A 81 -1.07 -8.63 11.71
CA ASP A 81 -0.09 -9.60 11.20
C ASP A 81 1.17 -9.78 12.09
N GLY A 82 1.23 -9.07 13.23
CA GLY A 82 2.36 -9.07 14.16
C GLY A 82 3.41 -7.99 13.85
N ASP A 83 4.47 -8.00 14.65
CA ASP A 83 5.58 -7.06 14.54
C ASP A 83 6.49 -7.40 13.35
N PHE A 84 7.05 -6.39 12.70
CA PHE A 84 7.96 -6.55 11.56
C PHE A 84 8.95 -5.38 11.45
N GLY A 85 10.04 -5.62 10.72
CA GLY A 85 11.12 -4.65 10.56
C GLY A 85 12.04 -4.56 11.78
N PRO A 86 12.84 -3.49 11.90
CA PRO A 86 12.92 -2.36 10.97
C PRO A 86 13.46 -2.75 9.58
N VAL A 87 12.84 -2.22 8.52
CA VAL A 87 13.27 -2.40 7.13
C VAL A 87 13.71 -1.05 6.58
N LYS A 88 14.98 -0.95 6.17
CA LYS A 88 15.48 0.23 5.44
C LYS A 88 15.12 0.09 3.97
N VAL A 89 14.36 1.04 3.45
CA VAL A 89 13.93 1.03 2.05
C VAL A 89 15.11 1.38 1.15
N GLU A 90 15.47 0.46 0.25
CA GLU A 90 16.58 0.62 -0.68
C GLU A 90 16.28 1.65 -1.78
N ASP A 91 17.35 2.17 -2.37
CA ASP A 91 17.26 3.08 -3.50
C ASP A 91 16.47 2.47 -4.67
N GLY A 92 15.48 3.21 -5.15
CA GLY A 92 14.61 2.77 -6.24
C GLY A 92 13.56 1.73 -5.87
N LYS A 93 13.43 1.34 -4.60
CA LYS A 93 12.38 0.48 -4.07
C LYS A 93 11.37 1.24 -3.20
N TYR A 94 10.25 0.60 -2.92
CA TYR A 94 9.16 1.14 -2.11
C TYR A 94 8.64 0.06 -1.17
N PHE A 95 8.33 0.44 0.06
CA PHE A 95 7.59 -0.41 0.98
C PHE A 95 6.10 -0.11 0.84
N ILE A 96 5.29 -1.13 0.55
CA ILE A 96 3.86 -0.95 0.26
C ILE A 96 3.01 -1.84 1.16
N MET A 97 1.85 -1.35 1.58
CA MET A 97 0.91 -2.11 2.42
C MET A 97 -0.51 -1.99 1.90
N GLY A 98 -1.34 -2.98 2.23
CA GLY A 98 -2.78 -2.83 2.07
C GLY A 98 -3.37 -1.98 3.19
N ASP A 99 -4.45 -1.27 2.89
CA ASP A 99 -5.20 -0.53 3.92
C ASP A 99 -5.96 -1.46 4.87
N ASN A 100 -6.25 -2.70 4.45
CA ASN A 100 -6.83 -3.73 5.31
C ASN A 100 -5.69 -4.39 6.12
N ARG A 101 -5.60 -4.02 7.40
CA ARG A 101 -4.54 -4.42 8.33
C ARG A 101 -4.86 -5.65 9.17
N ARG A 102 -6.03 -6.23 8.95
CA ARG A 102 -6.47 -7.46 9.61
C ARG A 102 -5.59 -8.65 9.23
N LEU A 103 -5.51 -9.62 10.13
CA LEU A 103 -4.63 -10.78 9.99
C LEU A 103 -4.84 -11.49 8.65
N GLY A 104 -3.80 -11.57 7.83
CA GLY A 104 -3.82 -12.26 6.53
C GLY A 104 -4.65 -11.58 5.43
N ALA A 105 -5.20 -10.38 5.69
CA ALA A 105 -6.11 -9.72 4.75
C ALA A 105 -5.39 -9.01 3.60
N SER A 106 -4.07 -8.81 3.70
CA SER A 106 -3.29 -8.13 2.66
C SER A 106 -1.94 -8.80 2.41
N LYS A 107 -1.80 -9.35 1.20
CA LYS A 107 -0.52 -9.74 0.62
C LYS A 107 0.24 -8.49 0.16
N ASP A 108 1.23 -8.07 0.93
CA ASP A 108 1.99 -6.84 0.72
C ASP A 108 3.46 -6.93 1.17
N SER A 109 4.18 -5.81 1.30
CA SER A 109 5.63 -5.79 1.61
C SER A 109 6.00 -6.46 2.93
N ARG A 110 5.06 -6.67 3.84
CA ARG A 110 5.28 -7.49 5.04
C ARG A 110 5.57 -8.95 4.70
N THR A 111 5.10 -9.42 3.56
CA THR A 111 5.22 -10.81 3.10
C THR A 111 6.28 -11.01 2.03
N PHE A 112 6.39 -10.08 1.07
CA PHE A 112 7.28 -10.21 -0.09
C PHE A 112 8.41 -9.17 -0.13
N GLY A 113 8.52 -8.32 0.90
CA GLY A 113 9.54 -7.28 0.96
C GLY A 113 9.25 -6.06 0.07
N GLU A 114 10.28 -5.28 -0.17
CA GLU A 114 10.16 -4.04 -0.92
C GLU A 114 9.97 -4.26 -2.42
N VAL A 115 9.33 -3.31 -3.09
CA VAL A 115 8.96 -3.41 -4.51
C VAL A 115 9.75 -2.39 -5.33
N PRO A 116 10.48 -2.81 -6.39
CA PRO A 116 11.18 -1.88 -7.26
C PRO A 116 10.20 -0.98 -8.02
N LYS A 117 10.61 0.28 -8.27
CA LYS A 117 9.83 1.29 -9.00
C LYS A 117 9.26 0.77 -10.32
N SER A 118 10.02 -0.07 -11.02
CA SER A 118 9.66 -0.63 -12.33
C SER A 118 8.44 -1.54 -12.32
N LEU A 119 8.02 -2.04 -11.16
CA LEU A 119 6.78 -2.83 -11.02
C LEU A 119 5.55 -1.96 -10.76
N LEU A 120 5.72 -0.67 -10.46
CA LEU A 120 4.62 0.28 -10.27
C LEU A 120 4.12 0.76 -11.65
N LEU A 121 2.82 0.61 -11.91
CA LEU A 121 2.22 0.80 -13.23
C LEU A 121 1.40 2.09 -13.40
N GLY A 122 1.01 2.74 -12.32
CA GLY A 122 0.10 3.90 -12.36
C GLY A 122 -0.33 4.34 -10.97
N ARG A 123 -0.55 5.65 -10.78
CA ARG A 123 -1.13 6.23 -9.56
C ARG A 123 -2.63 6.12 -9.72
N THR A 124 -3.35 5.64 -8.71
CA THR A 124 -4.81 5.73 -8.71
C THR A 124 -5.19 7.11 -8.18
N GLU A 125 -5.59 8.02 -9.05
CA GLU A 125 -5.97 9.38 -8.64
C GLU A 125 -7.45 9.50 -8.24
N PHE A 126 -8.32 8.56 -8.68
CA PHE A 126 -9.75 8.57 -8.34
C PHE A 126 -10.36 7.16 -8.23
N ILE A 127 -11.11 6.90 -7.16
CA ILE A 127 -12.07 5.78 -7.07
C ILE A 127 -13.38 6.32 -7.64
N MET A 128 -13.90 5.73 -8.72
CA MET A 128 -15.23 6.06 -9.22
C MET A 128 -16.11 4.81 -9.15
N TRP A 129 -17.09 4.89 -8.24
CA TRP A 129 -18.26 4.02 -8.09
C TRP A 129 -18.18 2.89 -7.02
N PRO A 130 -19.20 2.77 -6.14
CA PRO A 130 -20.43 3.56 -6.11
C PRO A 130 -20.25 4.90 -5.39
N ILE A 131 -20.90 5.93 -5.95
CA ILE A 131 -20.80 7.35 -5.60
C ILE A 131 -21.34 7.71 -4.19
N VAL A 132 -21.73 6.76 -3.33
CA VAL A 132 -22.34 7.11 -2.03
C VAL A 132 -21.95 6.14 -0.90
N ARG A 133 -20.96 6.55 -0.09
CA ARG A 133 -21.04 6.37 1.37
C ARG A 133 -20.85 7.73 2.00
N TRP A 134 -21.93 8.51 2.12
CA TRP A 134 -21.98 9.57 3.11
C TRP A 134 -21.80 8.92 4.48
N LYS A 135 -20.66 9.14 5.14
CA LYS A 135 -20.64 9.20 6.59
C LYS A 135 -20.94 10.64 6.96
N SER A 136 -22.21 10.89 7.30
CA SER A 136 -22.57 11.99 8.18
C SER A 136 -21.74 11.86 9.46
N LEU A 137 -21.37 13.01 10.01
CA LEU A 137 -20.85 13.22 11.37
C LEU A 137 -21.53 12.31 12.41
#